data_AF-A0A952WQE5-F1
#
_entry.id   AF-A0A952WQE5-F1
#
_cell.length_a   1.000
_cell.length_b   1.000
_cell.length_c   1.000
_cell.angle_alpha   90.00
_cell.angle_beta   90.00
_cell.angle_gamma   90.00
#
_symmetry.space_group_name_H-M   'P 1'
#
loop_
_entity.id
_entity.type
_entity.pdbx_description
1 polymer ?
#
loop_
_entity_poly.entity_id
_entity_poly.type
_entity_poly.pdbx_seq_one_letter_code
_entity_poly.pdbx_strand_id
1 'polypeptide(L)'
;MKTGTIVAVAALVAAASAHQASAAFVNVKYLGKGNGQNVKITVGSSSQDVFAGQLKHLLSDADAPFESANGTHVTYCTDVHQYVSSNTSKFEFVPVSAMPDGSPMGEDKAAAIQKLYNGAAGAQLAPGATNNFAAAFQLAVWEVISDYNTNIGLSSITLTGGTFKAKKTDGSSLSSGVMSAFNTIIGYLSQDYQANTPIMGIASGTKQDQIIEGVIPSPGAAMLAACGLGLVTLRRRTK
;
A
#
# COMPACT_ATOMS: atom_id res chain seq x y z
N MET A 1 73.25 -15.24 11.81
CA MET A 1 72.24 -16.18 11.26
C MET A 1 70.87 -15.54 11.42
N LYS A 2 70.13 -15.42 10.31
CA LYS A 2 68.77 -14.87 10.24
C LYS A 2 67.75 -15.99 10.41
N THR A 3 66.68 -15.76 11.18
CA THR A 3 65.41 -16.52 11.13
C THR A 3 64.40 -15.68 11.92
N GLY A 4 63.31 -15.12 11.40
CA GLY A 4 62.55 -15.39 10.20
C GLY A 4 61.08 -15.44 10.61
N THR A 5 60.46 -14.28 10.82
CA THR A 5 59.05 -14.11 11.22
C THR A 5 58.12 -14.64 10.14
N ILE A 6 57.22 -15.57 10.48
CA ILE A 6 56.13 -16.01 9.59
C ILE A 6 54.84 -15.37 10.11
N VAL A 7 54.37 -14.33 9.42
CA VAL A 7 53.01 -13.77 9.56
C VAL A 7 52.14 -14.43 8.50
N ALA A 8 51.17 -15.22 8.91
CA ALA A 8 50.14 -15.77 8.02
C ALA A 8 49.13 -14.67 7.67
N VAL A 9 49.16 -14.18 6.44
CA VAL A 9 48.14 -13.26 5.90
C VAL A 9 47.03 -14.10 5.29
N ALA A 10 45.93 -14.26 6.01
CA ALA A 10 44.69 -14.80 5.46
C ALA A 10 43.99 -13.72 4.62
N ALA A 11 44.04 -13.86 3.30
CA ALA A 11 43.33 -13.00 2.37
C ALA A 11 41.82 -13.31 2.40
N LEU A 12 41.05 -12.55 3.19
CA LEU A 12 39.60 -12.50 3.10
C LEU A 12 39.21 -11.68 1.85
N VAL A 13 38.86 -12.39 0.77
CA VAL A 13 38.22 -11.78 -0.41
C VAL A 13 36.79 -11.39 0.01
N ALA A 14 36.63 -10.16 0.49
CA ALA A 14 35.32 -9.55 0.67
C ALA A 14 34.78 -9.14 -0.71
N ALA A 15 34.10 -10.08 -1.38
CA ALA A 15 33.24 -9.73 -2.50
C ALA A 15 32.12 -8.83 -1.96
N ALA A 16 32.31 -7.51 -2.11
CA ALA A 16 31.26 -6.54 -1.91
C ALA A 16 30.25 -6.70 -3.05
N SER A 17 29.31 -7.63 -2.89
CA SER A 17 28.11 -7.64 -3.71
C SER A 17 27.32 -6.38 -3.37
N ALA A 18 27.44 -5.37 -4.24
CA ALA A 18 26.46 -4.31 -4.34
C ALA A 18 25.11 -4.99 -4.61
N HIS A 19 24.30 -5.17 -3.56
CA HIS A 19 22.95 -5.66 -3.70
C HIS A 19 22.19 -4.54 -4.40
N GLN A 20 22.00 -4.66 -5.71
CA GLN A 20 20.95 -3.91 -6.38
C GLN A 20 19.65 -4.33 -5.70
N ALA A 21 18.94 -3.38 -5.08
CA ALA A 21 17.55 -3.62 -4.70
C ALA A 21 16.81 -3.86 -6.00
N SER A 22 16.68 -5.12 -6.40
CA SER A 22 15.88 -5.47 -7.57
C SER A 22 14.43 -5.17 -7.23
N ALA A 23 13.80 -4.33 -8.04
CA ALA A 23 12.35 -4.23 -8.06
C ALA A 23 11.77 -5.65 -8.20
N ALA A 24 10.82 -5.99 -7.35
CA ALA A 24 10.08 -7.24 -7.44
C ALA A 24 8.75 -6.94 -8.13
N PHE A 25 8.35 -7.79 -9.07
CA PHE A 25 7.16 -7.56 -9.86
C PHE A 25 6.12 -8.66 -9.68
N VAL A 26 4.91 -8.38 -10.18
CA VAL A 26 3.80 -9.33 -10.23
C VAL A 26 2.92 -9.05 -11.44
N ASN A 27 2.35 -10.11 -12.01
CA ASN A 27 1.32 -9.98 -13.04
C ASN A 27 -0.03 -9.76 -12.37
N VAL A 28 -0.74 -8.71 -12.76
CA VAL A 28 -2.03 -8.32 -12.17
C VAL A 28 -3.09 -8.32 -13.25
N LYS A 29 -4.22 -8.98 -12.97
CA LYS A 29 -5.40 -9.01 -13.83
C LYS A 29 -6.64 -8.61 -13.04
N TYR A 30 -7.36 -7.61 -13.50
CA TYR A 30 -8.65 -7.23 -12.91
C TYR A 30 -9.73 -8.27 -13.21
N LEU A 31 -10.41 -8.75 -12.18
CA LEU A 31 -11.47 -9.75 -12.25
C LEU A 31 -12.88 -9.15 -12.10
N GLY A 32 -12.98 -7.91 -11.64
CA GLY A 32 -14.26 -7.23 -11.44
C GLY A 32 -14.39 -6.56 -10.07
N LYS A 33 -15.61 -6.11 -9.79
CA LYS A 33 -15.96 -5.37 -8.56
C LYS A 33 -16.42 -6.33 -7.46
N GLY A 34 -16.17 -5.97 -6.21
CA GLY A 34 -16.81 -6.53 -5.02
C GLY A 34 -17.90 -5.60 -4.50
N ASN A 35 -18.01 -5.48 -3.18
CA ASN A 35 -18.96 -4.58 -2.53
C ASN A 35 -18.53 -3.11 -2.70
N GLY A 36 -19.49 -2.22 -2.90
CA GLY A 36 -19.26 -0.80 -3.10
C GLY A 36 -20.41 -0.12 -3.83
N GLN A 37 -20.18 1.11 -4.30
CA GLN A 37 -21.17 1.84 -5.11
C GLN A 37 -20.53 2.86 -6.04
N ASN A 38 -21.26 3.24 -7.09
CA ASN A 38 -20.82 4.32 -7.96
C ASN A 38 -21.05 5.67 -7.25
N VAL A 39 -20.04 6.52 -7.30
CA VAL A 39 -20.01 7.86 -6.70
C VAL A 39 -19.43 8.85 -7.70
N LYS A 40 -19.76 10.12 -7.53
CA LYS A 40 -19.06 11.20 -8.22
C LYS A 40 -17.96 11.71 -7.30
N ILE A 41 -16.72 11.63 -7.76
CA ILE A 41 -15.59 12.24 -7.07
C ILE A 41 -15.17 13.52 -7.77
N THR A 42 -14.66 14.47 -7.02
CA THR A 42 -13.99 15.67 -7.51
C THR A 42 -12.60 15.72 -6.90
N VAL A 43 -11.57 15.88 -7.73
CA VAL A 43 -10.18 16.05 -7.31
C VAL A 43 -9.66 17.33 -7.95
N GLY A 44 -9.40 18.35 -7.14
CA GLY A 44 -9.13 19.70 -7.61
C GLY A 44 -10.33 20.26 -8.39
N SER A 45 -10.15 20.51 -9.69
CA SER A 45 -11.22 21.00 -10.59
C SER A 45 -11.91 19.91 -11.41
N SER A 46 -11.39 18.68 -11.38
CA SER A 46 -11.87 17.59 -12.25
C SER A 46 -12.87 16.73 -11.51
N SER A 47 -13.99 16.38 -12.16
CA SER A 47 -15.01 15.50 -11.60
C SER A 47 -15.29 14.31 -12.51
N GLN A 48 -15.52 13.15 -11.92
CA GLN A 48 -15.79 11.91 -12.65
C GLN A 48 -16.62 10.95 -11.83
N ASP A 49 -17.43 10.15 -12.52
CA ASP A 49 -18.17 9.05 -11.90
C ASP A 49 -17.27 7.82 -11.85
N VAL A 50 -17.07 7.28 -10.65
CA VAL A 50 -16.20 6.14 -10.38
C VAL A 50 -16.91 5.13 -9.50
N PHE A 51 -16.43 3.89 -9.50
CA PHE A 51 -16.83 2.92 -8.49
C PHE A 51 -15.94 3.08 -7.26
N ALA A 52 -16.54 3.36 -6.11
CA ALA A 52 -15.87 3.33 -4.82
C ALA A 52 -16.19 2.01 -4.11
N GLY A 53 -15.17 1.19 -3.87
CA GLY A 53 -15.31 -0.06 -3.14
C GLY A 53 -14.24 -1.08 -3.46
N GLN A 54 -14.55 -2.34 -3.17
CA GLN A 54 -13.66 -3.48 -3.36
C GLN A 54 -13.42 -3.74 -4.86
N LEU A 55 -12.16 -3.84 -5.25
CA LEU A 55 -11.76 -4.35 -6.56
C LEU A 55 -11.17 -5.75 -6.39
N LYS A 56 -11.40 -6.65 -7.35
CA LYS A 56 -10.87 -8.01 -7.31
C LYS A 56 -9.77 -8.15 -8.35
N HIS A 57 -8.60 -8.59 -7.92
CA HIS A 57 -7.44 -8.79 -8.78
C HIS A 57 -6.88 -10.20 -8.61
N LEU A 58 -6.50 -10.83 -9.72
CA LEU A 58 -5.64 -12.01 -9.73
C LEU A 58 -4.20 -11.54 -9.83
N LEU A 59 -3.39 -11.92 -8.85
CA LEU A 59 -1.94 -11.79 -8.86
C LEU A 59 -1.35 -13.15 -9.26
N SER A 60 -0.47 -13.15 -10.26
CA SER A 60 0.28 -14.34 -10.70
C SER A 60 1.74 -14.01 -10.94
N ASP A 61 2.59 -15.04 -10.95
CA ASP A 61 4.01 -14.92 -11.27
C ASP A 61 4.73 -13.83 -10.46
N ALA A 62 4.35 -13.67 -9.18
CA ALA A 62 5.02 -12.75 -8.27
C ALA A 62 6.48 -13.16 -8.08
N ASP A 63 7.39 -12.21 -8.25
CA ASP A 63 8.82 -12.38 -8.02
C ASP A 63 9.10 -12.60 -6.53
N ALA A 64 10.22 -13.27 -6.24
CA ALA A 64 10.74 -13.35 -4.88
C ALA A 64 11.01 -11.94 -4.31
N PRO A 65 10.71 -11.69 -3.03
CA PRO A 65 10.24 -12.63 -2.00
C PRO A 65 8.72 -12.67 -1.82
N PHE A 66 7.94 -12.22 -2.81
CA PHE A 66 6.50 -12.01 -2.69
C PHE A 66 5.67 -13.12 -3.34
N GLU A 67 6.21 -14.33 -3.49
CA GLU A 67 5.51 -15.44 -4.14
C GLU A 67 4.20 -15.81 -3.42
N SER A 68 4.09 -15.53 -2.12
CA SER A 68 2.88 -15.69 -1.33
C SER A 68 1.75 -14.72 -1.70
N ALA A 69 2.06 -13.67 -2.47
CA ALA A 69 1.07 -12.75 -3.01
C ALA A 69 0.29 -13.33 -4.19
N ASN A 70 0.71 -14.47 -4.76
CA ASN A 70 -0.04 -15.11 -5.83
C ASN A 70 -1.44 -15.55 -5.34
N GLY A 71 -2.48 -15.25 -6.10
CA GLY A 71 -3.86 -15.56 -5.73
C GLY A 71 -4.85 -14.45 -6.10
N THR A 72 -6.10 -14.64 -5.69
CA THR A 72 -7.14 -13.61 -5.86
C THR A 72 -7.21 -12.75 -4.61
N HIS A 73 -7.11 -11.43 -4.81
CA HIS A 73 -7.12 -10.43 -3.74
C HIS A 73 -8.27 -9.46 -3.91
N VAL A 74 -8.85 -9.05 -2.79
CA VAL A 74 -9.64 -7.83 -2.72
C VAL A 74 -8.68 -6.67 -2.45
N THR A 75 -8.77 -5.63 -3.26
CA THR A 75 -7.85 -4.50 -3.23
C THR A 75 -8.63 -3.18 -3.18
N TYR A 76 -7.93 -2.13 -2.77
CA TYR A 76 -8.40 -0.76 -2.81
C TYR A 76 -7.44 0.10 -3.62
N CYS A 77 -8.00 0.98 -4.42
CA CYS A 77 -7.27 1.82 -5.33
C CYS A 77 -6.66 3.03 -4.60
N THR A 78 -5.44 3.43 -4.99
CA THR A 78 -4.79 4.68 -4.53
C THR A 78 -4.77 5.78 -5.58
N ASP A 79 -5.02 5.46 -6.86
CA ASP A 79 -4.96 6.41 -7.97
C ASP A 79 -6.33 6.65 -8.63
N VAL A 80 -6.87 7.85 -8.44
CA VAL A 80 -8.14 8.29 -9.03
C VAL A 80 -8.05 8.64 -10.52
N HIS A 81 -6.86 8.82 -11.09
CA HIS A 81 -6.64 9.27 -12.47
C HIS A 81 -6.37 8.14 -13.47
N GLN A 82 -6.05 6.95 -12.98
CA GLN A 82 -5.82 5.78 -13.80
C GLN A 82 -6.96 4.75 -13.71
N TYR A 83 -6.98 3.81 -14.66
CA TYR A 83 -8.00 2.77 -14.75
C TYR A 83 -7.39 1.38 -14.56
N VAL A 84 -8.18 0.47 -13.97
CA VAL A 84 -7.88 -0.97 -13.95
C VAL A 84 -8.01 -1.58 -15.34
N SER A 85 -7.34 -2.70 -15.58
CA SER A 85 -7.45 -3.45 -16.85
C SER A 85 -7.72 -4.92 -16.63
N SER A 86 -8.67 -5.46 -17.39
CA SER A 86 -8.95 -6.90 -17.44
C SER A 86 -7.87 -7.70 -18.18
N ASN A 87 -6.92 -7.02 -18.84
CA ASN A 87 -5.72 -7.64 -19.40
C ASN A 87 -4.65 -7.76 -18.31
N THR A 88 -3.95 -8.88 -18.30
CA THR A 88 -2.79 -9.06 -17.43
C THR A 88 -1.72 -8.01 -17.74
N SER A 89 -1.31 -7.27 -16.73
CA SER A 89 -0.26 -6.24 -16.82
C SER A 89 0.74 -6.43 -15.69
N LYS A 90 2.00 -6.04 -15.92
CA LYS A 90 3.06 -6.15 -14.92
C LYS A 90 3.03 -4.93 -13.99
N PHE A 91 3.09 -5.19 -12.69
CA PHE A 91 3.14 -4.20 -11.62
C PHE A 91 4.39 -4.42 -10.77
N GLU A 92 4.88 -3.38 -10.14
CA GLU A 92 5.98 -3.43 -9.17
C GLU A 92 5.42 -3.45 -7.74
N PHE A 93 6.01 -4.28 -6.88
CA PHE A 93 5.77 -4.20 -5.45
C PHE A 93 6.50 -3.00 -4.87
N VAL A 94 5.75 -2.07 -4.27
CA VAL A 94 6.28 -0.84 -3.69
C VAL A 94 5.75 -0.63 -2.27
N PRO A 95 6.48 0.08 -1.40
CA PRO A 95 5.91 0.53 -0.14
C PRO A 95 4.72 1.48 -0.41
N VAL A 96 3.74 1.49 0.48
CA VAL A 96 2.54 2.34 0.32
C VAL A 96 2.89 3.82 0.22
N SER A 97 3.96 4.27 0.90
CA SER A 97 4.45 5.65 0.83
C SER A 97 4.94 6.08 -0.56
N ALA A 98 5.30 5.12 -1.42
CA ALA A 98 5.74 5.39 -2.80
C ALA A 98 4.57 5.51 -3.79
N MET A 99 3.33 5.22 -3.38
CA MET A 99 2.14 5.32 -4.23
C MET A 99 1.43 6.67 -4.08
N PRO A 100 0.61 7.11 -5.04
CA PRO A 100 0.54 6.58 -6.41
C PRO A 100 1.79 6.92 -7.23
N ASP A 101 2.03 6.13 -8.28
CA ASP A 101 3.15 6.36 -9.20
C ASP A 101 3.15 7.79 -9.78
N GLY A 102 4.33 8.41 -9.84
CA GLY A 102 4.51 9.79 -10.28
C GLY A 102 4.23 10.89 -9.24
N SER A 103 3.45 10.61 -8.18
CA SER A 103 3.24 11.54 -7.06
C SER A 103 3.15 10.81 -5.71
N PRO A 104 4.28 10.31 -5.18
CA PRO A 104 4.32 9.57 -3.92
C PRO A 104 3.64 10.31 -2.77
N MET A 105 2.78 9.62 -2.02
CA MET A 105 2.02 10.19 -0.91
C MET A 105 2.89 10.49 0.32
N GLY A 106 4.04 9.84 0.45
CA GLY A 106 4.94 9.97 1.59
C GLY A 106 4.53 9.18 2.83
N GLU A 107 5.43 9.14 3.82
CA GLU A 107 5.30 8.29 5.01
C GLU A 107 4.09 8.66 5.89
N ASP A 108 3.78 9.95 6.03
CA ASP A 108 2.68 10.43 6.86
C ASP A 108 1.31 9.90 6.40
N LYS A 109 1.06 9.96 5.07
CA LYS A 109 -0.18 9.46 4.47
C LYS A 109 -0.22 7.94 4.43
N ALA A 110 0.93 7.29 4.20
CA ALA A 110 1.04 5.83 4.29
C ALA A 110 0.75 5.32 5.71
N ALA A 111 1.24 6.00 6.75
CA ALA A 111 0.96 5.67 8.14
C ALA A 111 -0.53 5.86 8.47
N ALA A 112 -1.18 6.89 7.92
CA ALA A 112 -2.63 7.06 8.06
C ALA A 112 -3.41 5.91 7.38
N ILE A 113 -3.04 5.52 6.17
CA ILE A 113 -3.63 4.35 5.50
C ILE A 113 -3.41 3.07 6.33
N GLN A 114 -2.22 2.86 6.89
CA GLN A 114 -1.94 1.74 7.77
C GLN A 114 -2.89 1.72 8.98
N LYS A 115 -3.19 2.88 9.58
CA LYS A 115 -4.18 2.99 10.66
C LYS A 115 -5.60 2.63 10.20
N LEU A 116 -6.00 3.01 8.98
CA LEU A 116 -7.29 2.60 8.43
C LEU A 116 -7.40 1.08 8.30
N TYR A 117 -6.36 0.42 7.77
CA TYR A 117 -6.31 -1.03 7.64
C TYR A 117 -6.28 -1.75 9.00
N ASN A 118 -5.49 -1.25 9.95
CA ASN A 118 -5.44 -1.80 11.30
C ASN A 118 -6.78 -1.67 12.01
N GLY A 119 -7.45 -0.51 11.90
CA GLY A 119 -8.75 -0.27 12.50
C GLY A 119 -9.89 -1.05 11.87
N ALA A 120 -9.83 -1.29 10.55
CA ALA A 120 -10.82 -2.10 9.86
C ALA A 120 -10.62 -3.61 10.08
N ALA A 121 -9.42 -4.04 10.44
CA ALA A 121 -9.10 -5.41 10.87
C ALA A 121 -9.63 -6.51 9.91
N GLY A 122 -9.49 -6.28 8.60
CA GLY A 122 -9.92 -7.20 7.54
C GLY A 122 -11.42 -7.13 7.19
N ALA A 123 -12.24 -6.41 7.95
CA ALA A 123 -13.67 -6.22 7.65
C ALA A 123 -13.89 -5.55 6.28
N GLN A 124 -12.95 -4.71 5.85
CA GLN A 124 -12.96 -4.07 4.53
C GLN A 124 -12.73 -5.07 3.39
N LEU A 125 -12.06 -6.19 3.64
CA LEU A 125 -11.78 -7.22 2.63
C LEU A 125 -12.82 -8.34 2.63
N ALA A 126 -13.63 -8.42 3.68
CA ALA A 126 -14.58 -9.50 3.86
C ALA A 126 -15.64 -9.53 2.73
N PRO A 127 -16.02 -10.71 2.24
CA PRO A 127 -17.14 -10.85 1.30
C PRO A 127 -18.47 -10.32 1.86
N GLY A 128 -18.63 -10.33 3.18
CA GLY A 128 -19.81 -9.80 3.89
C GLY A 128 -19.78 -8.30 4.18
N ALA A 129 -18.76 -7.55 3.72
CA ALA A 129 -18.71 -6.11 3.88
C ALA A 129 -19.93 -5.45 3.21
N THR A 130 -20.60 -4.52 3.87
CA THR A 130 -21.72 -3.82 3.25
C THR A 130 -21.24 -2.89 2.13
N ASN A 131 -22.07 -2.65 1.11
CA ASN A 131 -21.76 -1.67 0.05
C ASN A 131 -21.42 -0.28 0.59
N ASN A 132 -22.07 0.13 1.69
CA ASN A 132 -21.80 1.41 2.35
C ASN A 132 -20.41 1.41 3.00
N PHE A 133 -20.05 0.35 3.73
CA PHE A 133 -18.75 0.24 4.38
C PHE A 133 -17.61 0.16 3.36
N ALA A 134 -17.75 -0.70 2.35
CA ALA A 134 -16.73 -0.84 1.31
C ALA A 134 -16.51 0.45 0.52
N ALA A 135 -17.58 1.15 0.15
CA ALA A 135 -17.49 2.45 -0.51
C ALA A 135 -16.86 3.50 0.40
N ALA A 136 -17.29 3.59 1.66
CA ALA A 136 -16.73 4.51 2.63
C ALA A 136 -15.23 4.28 2.87
N PHE A 137 -14.77 3.02 2.87
CA PHE A 137 -13.36 2.68 3.01
C PHE A 137 -12.54 3.19 1.81
N GLN A 138 -13.00 2.94 0.58
CA GLN A 138 -12.34 3.47 -0.62
C GLN A 138 -12.30 5.00 -0.63
N LEU A 139 -13.38 5.66 -0.21
CA LEU A 139 -13.44 7.12 -0.09
C LEU A 139 -12.46 7.64 0.97
N ALA A 140 -12.33 6.96 2.12
CA ALA A 140 -11.37 7.31 3.16
C ALA A 140 -9.91 7.19 2.68
N VAL A 141 -9.60 6.16 1.88
CA VAL A 141 -8.27 6.02 1.26
C VAL A 141 -7.96 7.21 0.35
N TRP A 142 -8.87 7.58 -0.56
CA TRP A 142 -8.65 8.72 -1.47
C TRP A 142 -8.60 10.07 -0.76
N GLU A 143 -9.42 10.26 0.27
CA GLU A 143 -9.41 11.44 1.13
C GLU A 143 -8.05 11.56 1.85
N VAL A 144 -7.53 10.47 2.39
CA VAL A 144 -6.21 10.47 3.06
C VAL A 144 -5.09 10.83 2.08
N ILE A 145 -5.11 10.23 0.89
CA ILE A 145 -4.09 10.49 -0.15
C ILE A 145 -4.14 11.94 -0.62
N SER A 146 -5.33 12.54 -0.66
CA SER A 146 -5.48 13.91 -1.18
C SER A 146 -5.21 14.96 -0.11
N ASP A 147 -5.94 14.90 1.01
CA ASP A 147 -6.10 16.02 1.92
C ASP A 147 -5.58 15.76 3.35
N TYR A 148 -5.12 14.55 3.68
CA TYR A 148 -4.59 14.31 5.03
C TYR A 148 -3.37 15.19 5.34
N ASN A 149 -3.45 15.90 6.46
CA ASN A 149 -2.38 16.73 6.99
C ASN A 149 -2.15 16.41 8.46
N THR A 150 -0.98 15.87 8.79
CA THR A 150 -0.60 15.41 10.12
C THR A 150 -0.64 16.52 11.18
N ASN A 151 -0.47 17.79 10.81
CA ASN A 151 -0.49 18.91 11.76
C ASN A 151 -1.89 19.23 12.29
N ILE A 152 -2.94 18.88 11.55
CA ILE A 152 -4.34 19.16 11.90
C ILE A 152 -5.19 17.88 12.02
N GLY A 153 -4.64 16.71 11.65
CA GLY A 153 -5.22 15.40 11.87
C GLY A 153 -6.60 15.24 11.20
N LEU A 154 -7.57 14.71 11.95
CA LEU A 154 -8.94 14.47 11.45
C LEU A 154 -9.62 15.70 10.87
N SER A 155 -9.24 16.91 11.31
CA SER A 155 -9.84 18.13 10.81
C SER A 155 -9.49 18.44 9.35
N SER A 156 -8.51 17.75 8.76
CA SER A 156 -8.20 17.85 7.33
C SER A 156 -9.07 16.97 6.44
N ILE A 157 -9.91 16.10 7.01
CA ILE A 157 -10.59 15.01 6.32
C ILE A 157 -12.08 15.31 6.22
N THR A 158 -12.58 15.54 5.00
CA THR A 158 -14.00 15.80 4.72
C THR A 158 -14.38 15.55 3.26
N LEU A 159 -15.40 14.72 3.03
CA LEU A 159 -15.91 14.42 1.68
C LEU A 159 -16.63 15.61 1.00
N THR A 160 -16.85 16.73 1.68
CA THR A 160 -17.57 17.90 1.14
C THR A 160 -16.69 19.12 0.94
N GLY A 161 -15.48 19.13 1.49
CA GLY A 161 -14.51 20.23 1.44
C GLY A 161 -13.22 19.82 0.72
N GLY A 162 -12.13 20.58 0.89
CA GLY A 162 -10.81 20.14 0.44
C GLY A 162 -10.59 20.02 -1.07
N THR A 163 -9.52 19.32 -1.42
CA THR A 163 -9.11 18.96 -2.78
C THR A 163 -9.95 17.79 -3.30
N PHE A 164 -10.25 16.82 -2.43
CA PHE A 164 -11.06 15.67 -2.72
C PHE A 164 -12.48 15.84 -2.18
N LYS A 165 -13.48 15.59 -3.02
CA LYS A 165 -14.89 15.60 -2.63
C LYS A 165 -15.59 14.39 -3.20
N ALA A 166 -16.63 13.93 -2.52
CA ALA A 166 -17.45 12.82 -3.00
C ALA A 166 -18.95 13.11 -2.81
N LYS A 167 -19.73 12.76 -3.83
CA LYS A 167 -21.18 12.88 -3.89
C LYS A 167 -21.76 11.64 -4.58
N LYS A 168 -23.08 11.51 -4.61
CA LYS A 168 -23.74 10.56 -5.51
C LYS A 168 -23.54 11.00 -6.97
N THR A 169 -23.69 10.08 -7.90
CA THR A 169 -23.54 10.33 -9.35
C THR A 169 -24.53 11.37 -9.87
N ASP A 170 -25.73 11.45 -9.27
CA ASP A 170 -26.75 12.47 -9.53
C ASP A 170 -26.41 13.87 -8.96
N GLY A 171 -25.29 14.01 -8.25
CA GLY A 171 -24.83 15.26 -7.64
C GLY A 171 -25.41 15.54 -6.25
N SER A 172 -26.32 14.72 -5.74
CA SER A 172 -26.82 14.84 -4.38
C SER A 172 -25.83 14.28 -3.34
N SER A 173 -26.07 14.59 -2.06
CA SER A 173 -25.21 14.13 -0.97
C SER A 173 -25.17 12.59 -0.88
N LEU A 174 -24.03 12.06 -0.44
CA LEU A 174 -23.88 10.64 -0.13
C LEU A 174 -24.93 10.18 0.90
N SER A 175 -25.28 8.89 0.86
CA SER A 175 -26.28 8.34 1.78
C SER A 175 -25.79 8.43 3.24
N SER A 176 -26.74 8.50 4.18
CA SER A 176 -26.42 8.48 5.62
C SER A 176 -25.63 7.23 6.02
N GLY A 177 -25.87 6.10 5.37
CA GLY A 177 -25.11 4.87 5.58
C GLY A 177 -23.64 4.99 5.20
N VAL A 178 -23.33 5.60 4.05
CA VAL A 178 -21.94 5.86 3.62
C VAL A 178 -21.27 6.85 4.56
N MET A 179 -21.94 7.97 4.87
CA MET A 179 -21.38 8.99 5.75
C MET A 179 -21.12 8.46 7.17
N SER A 180 -22.02 7.63 7.70
CA SER A 180 -21.83 6.99 9.01
C SER A 180 -20.64 6.03 9.02
N ALA A 181 -20.54 5.18 7.99
CA ALA A 181 -19.40 4.28 7.84
C ALA A 181 -18.09 5.05 7.65
N PHE A 182 -18.10 6.12 6.85
CA PHE A 182 -16.93 6.97 6.64
C PHE A 182 -16.46 7.61 7.94
N ASN A 183 -17.37 8.22 8.71
CA ASN A 183 -17.05 8.82 10.01
C ASN A 183 -16.47 7.80 11.00
N THR A 184 -16.96 6.56 10.96
CA THR A 184 -16.40 5.45 11.76
C THR A 184 -14.97 5.13 11.33
N ILE A 185 -14.74 4.99 10.01
CA ILE A 185 -13.45 4.63 9.43
C ILE A 185 -12.39 5.70 9.68
N ILE A 186 -12.70 6.98 9.46
CA ILE A 186 -11.72 8.06 9.72
C ILE A 186 -11.40 8.17 11.20
N GLY A 187 -12.33 7.78 12.09
CA GLY A 187 -12.08 7.68 13.53
C GLY A 187 -10.90 6.75 13.89
N TYR A 188 -10.56 5.79 13.03
CA TYR A 188 -9.39 4.92 13.21
C TYR A 188 -8.07 5.69 13.19
N LEU A 189 -7.99 6.83 12.52
CA LEU A 189 -6.75 7.63 12.45
C LEU A 189 -6.34 8.19 13.83
N SER A 190 -7.29 8.34 14.76
CA SER A 190 -7.02 8.83 16.12
C SER A 190 -6.64 7.75 17.12
N GLN A 191 -6.60 6.48 16.70
CA GLN A 191 -6.26 5.37 17.57
C GLN A 191 -4.83 4.89 17.35
N ASP A 192 -4.29 4.24 18.38
CA ASP A 192 -3.02 3.53 18.32
C ASP A 192 -3.31 2.03 18.35
N TYR A 193 -2.83 1.34 17.32
CA TYR A 193 -3.05 -0.09 17.15
C TYR A 193 -1.78 -0.86 17.50
N GLN A 194 -1.94 -1.93 18.29
CA GLN A 194 -0.84 -2.84 18.65
C GLN A 194 -0.56 -3.88 17.54
N ALA A 195 -1.56 -4.17 16.71
CA ALA A 195 -1.42 -5.04 15.55
C ALA A 195 -1.05 -4.21 14.31
N ASN A 196 -0.08 -4.71 13.53
CA ASN A 196 0.27 -4.13 12.24
C ASN A 196 -0.17 -5.08 11.13
N THR A 197 -1.31 -4.77 10.50
CA THR A 197 -1.81 -5.47 9.33
C THR A 197 -0.83 -5.23 8.17
N PRO A 198 -0.09 -6.24 7.68
CA PRO A 198 0.89 -6.00 6.63
C PRO A 198 0.19 -5.57 5.35
N ILE A 199 0.49 -4.37 4.86
CA ILE A 199 0.00 -3.85 3.58
C ILE A 199 1.17 -3.55 2.64
N MET A 200 0.92 -3.72 1.35
CA MET A 200 1.88 -3.49 0.28
C MET A 200 1.17 -2.78 -0.88
N GLY A 201 1.91 -1.94 -1.59
CA GLY A 201 1.47 -1.39 -2.87
C GLY A 201 1.84 -2.30 -4.03
N ILE A 202 0.96 -2.35 -5.03
CA ILE A 202 1.31 -2.76 -6.39
C ILE A 202 1.10 -1.56 -7.31
N ALA A 203 2.18 -1.08 -7.92
CA ALA A 203 2.17 0.14 -8.72
C ALA A 203 2.46 -0.13 -10.21
N SER A 204 1.89 0.70 -11.08
CA SER A 204 2.13 0.66 -12.52
C SER A 204 2.04 2.04 -13.13
N GLY A 205 3.02 2.43 -13.94
CA GLY A 205 2.97 3.72 -14.65
C GLY A 205 1.89 3.85 -15.73
N THR A 206 1.04 2.83 -15.91
CA THR A 206 -0.04 2.85 -16.92
C THR A 206 -1.37 2.23 -16.45
N LYS A 207 -1.45 1.75 -15.21
CA LYS A 207 -2.60 1.05 -14.64
C LYS A 207 -2.77 1.44 -13.18
N GLN A 208 -4.03 1.54 -12.76
CA GLN A 208 -4.38 2.01 -11.43
C GLN A 208 -3.71 1.22 -10.30
N ASP A 209 -2.92 1.92 -9.49
CA ASP A 209 -2.23 1.39 -8.31
C ASP A 209 -3.20 0.87 -7.25
N GLN A 210 -2.82 -0.22 -6.58
CA GLN A 210 -3.65 -0.90 -5.59
C GLN A 210 -2.89 -1.19 -4.31
N ILE A 211 -3.59 -1.12 -3.17
CA ILE A 211 -3.12 -1.66 -1.90
C ILE A 211 -3.65 -3.09 -1.75
N ILE A 212 -2.74 -3.99 -1.37
CA ILE A 212 -3.04 -5.37 -0.98
C ILE A 212 -2.66 -5.60 0.48
N GLU A 213 -3.41 -6.46 1.16
CA GLU A 213 -3.17 -6.87 2.56
C GLU A 213 -2.61 -8.29 2.60
N GLY A 214 -1.82 -8.60 3.64
CA GLY A 214 -1.40 -9.98 3.93
C GLY A 214 -0.14 -10.42 3.19
N VAL A 215 0.49 -9.53 2.42
CA VAL A 215 1.75 -9.83 1.73
C VAL A 215 2.92 -9.55 2.65
N ILE A 216 3.57 -10.62 3.09
CA ILE A 216 4.79 -10.59 3.91
C ILE A 216 5.91 -11.21 3.08
N PRO A 217 7.08 -10.56 2.93
CA PRO A 217 8.23 -11.17 2.28
C PRO A 217 8.54 -12.55 2.86
N SER A 218 8.83 -13.53 2.00
CA SER A 218 9.18 -14.87 2.43
C SER A 218 10.37 -14.84 3.43
N PRO A 219 10.34 -15.64 4.52
CA PRO A 219 11.31 -15.55 5.61
C PRO A 219 12.78 -15.66 5.17
N GLY A 220 13.06 -16.34 4.06
CA GLY A 220 14.41 -16.47 3.50
C GLY A 220 15.07 -15.13 3.15
N ALA A 221 14.31 -14.19 2.60
CA ALA A 221 14.82 -12.85 2.26
C ALA A 221 15.09 -12.00 3.51
N ALA A 222 14.22 -12.09 4.52
CA ALA A 222 14.40 -11.39 5.79
C ALA A 222 15.64 -11.92 6.55
N MET A 223 15.86 -13.24 6.54
CA MET A 223 17.01 -13.86 7.20
C MET A 223 18.34 -13.50 6.50
N LEU A 224 18.35 -13.43 5.16
CA LEU A 224 19.53 -12.99 4.39
C LEU A 224 19.86 -11.51 4.64
N ALA A 225 18.84 -10.63 4.70
CA ALA A 225 19.03 -9.23 5.06
C ALA A 225 19.58 -9.06 6.50
N ALA A 226 19.06 -9.83 7.45
CA ALA A 226 19.52 -9.83 8.84
C ALA A 226 20.96 -10.36 8.98
N CYS A 227 21.30 -11.45 8.28
CA CYS A 227 22.66 -11.97 8.24
C CYS A 227 23.65 -10.98 7.60
N GLY A 228 23.22 -10.24 6.56
CA GLY A 228 24.01 -9.18 5.94
C GLY A 228 24.33 -8.03 6.92
N LEU A 229 23.35 -7.58 7.70
CA LEU A 229 23.53 -6.51 8.69
C LEU A 229 24.37 -6.95 9.91
N GLY A 230 24.24 -8.20 10.35
CA GLY A 230 25.06 -8.79 11.42
C GLY A 230 26.55 -8.81 11.09
N LEU A 231 26.90 -9.09 9.84
CA LEU A 231 28.30 -9.10 9.38
C LEU A 231 28.88 -7.68 9.25
N VAL A 232 28.06 -6.67 8.90
CA VAL A 232 28.49 -5.26 8.84
C VAL A 232 28.74 -4.68 10.23
N THR A 233 27.94 -5.06 11.22
CA THR A 233 28.09 -4.58 12.62
C THR A 233 29.28 -5.23 13.32
N LEU A 234 29.58 -6.51 13.06
CA LEU A 234 30.79 -7.18 13.55
C LEU A 234 32.08 -6.57 12.99
N ARG A 235 32.06 -6.06 11.76
CA ARG A 235 33.22 -5.38 11.13
C ARG A 235 33.54 -4.01 11.74
N ARG A 236 32.62 -3.40 12.49
CA ARG A 236 32.85 -2.12 13.21
C ARG A 236 33.38 -2.30 14.64
N ARG A 237 33.41 -3.52 15.18
CA ARG A 237 33.89 -3.80 16.55
C ARG A 237 35.36 -4.21 16.64
N THR A 238 36.10 -4.19 15.53
CA THR A 238 37.56 -4.33 15.52
C THR A 238 38.19 -2.97 15.17
N LYS A 239 38.32 -2.11 16.18
CA LYS A 239 39.31 -1.04 16.26
C LYS A 239 39.92 -1.08 17.65
#